data_AF-A0A1H9GFH0-F1
#
_entry.id   AF-A0A1H9GFH0-F1
#
_cell.length_a   1.000
_cell.length_b   1.000
_cell.length_c   1.000
_cell.angle_alpha   90.00
_cell.angle_beta   90.00
_cell.angle_gamma   90.00
#
_symmetry.space_group_name_H-M   'P 1'
#
loop_
_entity.id
_entity.type
_entity.pdbx_description
1 polymer ?
#
loop_
_entity_poly.entity_id
_entity_poly.type
_entity_poly.pdbx_seq_one_letter_code
_entity_poly.pdbx_strand_id
1 'polypeptide(L)'
;MKVFLADAIEILKSYLAYGLPGGMGAGANYLFQHSSKGKPLNWKGFIIFILLGGFTVNMIGPNLPVDMPGRDGALFGLGFMFWPILAALDSRGEAIAGWFVSRFTK
;
A
#
# COMPACT_ATOMS: atom_id res chain seq x y z
N MET A 1 -27.31 10.95 -0.75
CA MET A 1 -26.59 11.12 -2.03
C MET A 1 -25.43 12.12 -1.94
N LYS A 2 -25.63 13.34 -1.42
CA LYS A 2 -24.52 14.33 -1.26
C LYS A 2 -23.39 13.87 -0.31
N VAL A 3 -23.74 13.21 0.80
CA VAL A 3 -22.76 12.70 1.78
C VAL A 3 -21.86 11.62 1.16
N PHE A 4 -22.46 10.62 0.52
CA PHE A 4 -21.73 9.57 -0.20
C PHE A 4 -20.77 10.11 -1.27
N LEU A 5 -21.18 11.15 -2.00
CA LEU A 5 -20.34 11.77 -3.03
C LEU A 5 -19.13 12.48 -2.41
N ALA A 6 -19.30 13.13 -1.26
CA ALA A 6 -18.21 13.79 -0.54
C ALA A 6 -17.20 12.77 -0.03
N ASP A 7 -17.65 11.66 0.56
CA ASP A 7 -16.78 10.60 1.06
C ASP A 7 -15.96 9.96 -0.08
N ALA A 8 -16.61 9.71 -1.23
CA ALA A 8 -15.92 9.18 -2.41
C ALA A 8 -14.82 10.13 -2.93
N ILE A 9 -15.07 11.44 -2.91
CA ILE A 9 -14.09 12.45 -3.32
C ILE A 9 -12.89 12.48 -2.35
N GLU A 10 -13.13 12.39 -1.05
CA GLU A 10 -12.05 12.35 -0.06
C GLU A 10 -11.20 11.09 -0.17
N ILE A 11 -11.82 9.92 -0.40
CA ILE A 11 -11.11 8.68 -0.68
C ILE A 11 -10.25 8.82 -1.94
N LEU A 12 -10.80 9.41 -3.01
CA LEU A 12 -10.07 9.63 -4.25
C LEU A 12 -8.89 10.58 -4.04
N LYS A 13 -9.07 11.70 -3.33
CA LYS A 13 -7.98 12.64 -3.00
C LYS A 13 -6.87 11.95 -2.20
N SER A 14 -7.23 11.16 -1.19
CA SER A 14 -6.27 10.40 -0.39
C SER A 14 -5.48 9.42 -1.27
N TYR A 15 -6.18 8.70 -2.14
CA TYR A 15 -5.52 7.78 -3.05
C TYR A 15 -4.58 8.50 -4.03
N LEU A 16 -4.97 9.66 -4.55
CA LEU A 16 -4.12 10.47 -5.43
C LEU A 16 -2.89 11.02 -4.70
N ALA A 17 -3.06 11.48 -3.45
CA ALA A 17 -1.98 12.05 -2.65
C ALA A 17 -0.96 11.00 -2.17
N TYR A 18 -1.43 9.80 -1.82
CA TYR A 18 -0.60 8.79 -1.15
C TYR A 18 -0.50 7.48 -1.94
N GLY A 19 -1.63 6.99 -2.44
CA GLY A 19 -1.70 5.73 -3.17
C GLY A 19 -1.00 5.78 -4.52
N LEU A 20 -1.08 6.89 -5.24
CA LEU A 20 -0.40 7.02 -6.53
C LEU A 20 1.14 6.97 -6.39
N PRO A 21 1.78 7.77 -5.51
CA PRO A 21 3.21 7.64 -5.24
C PRO A 21 3.61 6.23 -4.76
N GLY A 22 2.82 5.63 -3.87
CA GLY A 22 3.08 4.27 -3.40
C GLY A 22 3.01 3.21 -4.50
N GLY A 23 2.02 3.33 -5.38
CA GLY A 23 1.89 2.44 -6.54
C GLY A 23 3.04 2.61 -7.52
N MET A 24 3.49 3.84 -7.77
CA MET A 24 4.69 4.10 -8.58
C MET A 24 5.95 3.48 -7.97
N GLY A 25 6.13 3.61 -6.65
CA GLY A 25 7.24 2.97 -5.93
C GLY A 25 7.23 1.44 -6.05
N ALA A 26 6.05 0.81 -5.90
CA ALA A 26 5.90 -0.63 -6.07
C ALA A 26 6.13 -1.07 -7.52
N GLY A 27 5.66 -0.29 -8.49
CA GLY A 27 5.95 -0.51 -9.90
C GLY A 27 7.45 -0.48 -10.17
N ALA A 28 8.18 0.51 -9.64
CA ALA A 28 9.63 0.58 -9.74
C ALA A 28 10.31 -0.65 -9.12
N ASN A 29 9.86 -1.14 -7.97
CA ASN A 29 10.37 -2.38 -7.37
C ASN A 29 10.15 -3.60 -8.27
N TYR A 30 8.94 -3.73 -8.83
CA TYR A 30 8.60 -4.84 -9.71
C TYR A 30 9.52 -4.87 -10.93
N LEU A 31 9.69 -3.72 -11.60
CA LEU A 31 10.57 -3.57 -12.76
C LEU A 31 12.02 -3.87 -12.40
N PHE A 32 12.50 -3.32 -11.29
CA PHE A 32 13.85 -3.58 -10.79
C PHE A 32 14.10 -5.08 -10.55
N GLN A 33 13.16 -5.78 -9.92
CA GLN A 33 13.31 -7.21 -9.67
C GLN A 33 13.23 -8.06 -10.93
N HIS A 34 12.40 -7.70 -11.90
CA HIS A 34 12.31 -8.44 -13.17
C HIS A 34 13.55 -8.22 -14.03
N SER A 35 14.03 -6.98 -14.11
CA SER A 35 15.25 -6.61 -14.82
C SER A 35 16.48 -7.29 -14.18
N SER A 36 16.67 -7.16 -12.87
CA SER A 36 17.84 -7.72 -12.16
C SER A 36 17.90 -9.26 -12.18
N LYS A 37 16.74 -9.93 -12.21
CA LYS A 37 16.64 -11.40 -12.23
C LYS A 37 16.48 -11.98 -13.64
N GLY A 38 16.52 -11.16 -14.69
CA GLY A 38 16.32 -11.59 -16.08
C GLY A 38 14.96 -12.26 -16.32
N LYS A 39 13.93 -11.93 -15.52
CA LYS A 39 12.60 -12.52 -15.63
C LYS A 39 11.74 -11.72 -16.62
N PRO A 40 10.96 -12.38 -17.49
CA PRO A 40 10.05 -11.69 -18.38
C PRO A 40 8.99 -10.92 -17.60
N LEU A 41 8.64 -9.73 -18.09
CA LEU A 41 7.66 -8.86 -17.44
C LEU A 41 6.25 -9.44 -17.61
N ASN A 42 5.53 -9.61 -16.49
CA ASN A 42 4.12 -9.97 -16.50
C ASN A 42 3.26 -8.73 -16.19
N TRP A 43 2.56 -8.22 -17.19
CA TRP A 43 1.73 -7.02 -17.07
C TRP A 43 0.62 -7.14 -16.04
N LYS A 44 -0.01 -8.31 -15.91
CA LYS A 44 -1.03 -8.56 -14.88
C LYS A 44 -0.39 -8.48 -13.49
N GLY A 45 0.76 -9.12 -13.32
CA GLY A 45 1.54 -9.07 -12.07
C GLY A 45 1.97 -7.66 -11.71
N PHE A 46 2.42 -6.88 -12.70
CA PHE A 46 2.82 -5.49 -12.54
C PHE A 46 1.67 -4.60 -12.05
N ILE A 47 0.49 -4.70 -12.66
CA ILE A 47 -0.70 -3.94 -12.25
C ILE A 47 -1.09 -4.30 -10.82
N ILE A 48 -1.13 -5.58 -10.48
CA ILE A 48 -1.42 -6.02 -9.11
C ILE A 48 -0.40 -5.44 -8.12
N PHE A 49 0.90 -5.44 -8.47
CA PHE A 49 1.95 -4.86 -7.65
C PHE A 49 1.73 -3.37 -7.39
N ILE A 50 1.38 -2.59 -8.43
CA ILE A 50 1.08 -1.17 -8.31
C ILE A 50 -0.12 -0.95 -7.38
N LEU A 51 -1.20 -1.73 -7.55
CA LEU A 51 -2.40 -1.60 -6.73
C LEU A 51 -2.12 -1.92 -5.26
N LEU A 52 -1.36 -2.98 -4.98
CA LEU A 52 -0.99 -3.37 -3.62
C LEU A 52 -0.07 -2.33 -2.97
N GLY A 53 0.91 -1.82 -3.70
CA GLY A 53 1.77 -0.73 -3.24
C GLY A 53 0.99 0.53 -2.92
N GLY A 54 0.11 0.95 -3.82
CA GLY A 54 -0.72 2.13 -3.62
C GLY A 54 -1.67 1.98 -2.45
N PHE A 55 -2.33 0.82 -2.31
CA PHE A 55 -3.16 0.54 -1.14
C PHE A 55 -2.37 0.62 0.16
N THR A 56 -1.21 -0.05 0.23
CA THR A 56 -0.36 -0.09 1.42
C THR A 56 0.08 1.31 1.84
N VAL A 57 0.53 2.14 0.89
CA VAL A 57 0.97 3.50 1.20
C VAL A 57 -0.20 4.41 1.52
N ASN A 58 -1.38 4.23 0.93
CA ASN A 58 -2.57 5.00 1.30
C ASN A 58 -3.01 4.76 2.76
N MET A 59 -2.71 3.58 3.33
CA MET A 59 -2.96 3.32 4.75
C MET A 59 -1.99 4.06 5.69
N ILE A 60 -0.75 4.31 5.23
CA ILE A 60 0.33 4.85 6.07
C ILE A 60 0.53 6.35 5.84
N GLY A 61 0.47 6.79 4.58
CA GLY A 61 0.78 8.13 4.10
C GLY A 61 0.07 9.28 4.84
N PRO A 62 -1.23 9.17 5.18
CA PRO A 62 -1.92 10.18 5.98
C PRO A 62 -1.29 10.42 7.36
N ASN A 63 -0.59 9.43 7.93
CA ASN A 63 0.07 9.53 9.23
C ASN A 63 1.47 10.16 9.15
N LEU A 64 2.00 10.41 7.95
CA LEU A 64 3.28 11.08 7.78
C LEU A 64 3.11 12.61 7.92
N PRO A 65 3.94 13.29 8.74
CA PRO A 65 3.91 14.74 8.88
C PRO A 65 4.01 15.43 7.52
N VAL A 66 3.16 16.43 7.28
CA VAL A 66 3.07 17.12 5.99
C VAL A 66 4.33 17.95 5.70
N ASP A 67 4.96 18.44 6.76
CA ASP A 67 6.17 19.24 6.79
C ASP A 67 7.47 18.42 6.81
N MET A 68 7.37 17.08 6.79
CA MET A 68 8.54 16.21 6.79
C MET A 68 9.41 16.44 5.54
N PRO A 69 10.71 16.77 5.69
CA PRO A 69 11.63 16.87 4.55
C PRO A 69 11.71 15.53 3.80
N GLY A 70 11.52 15.57 2.48
CA GLY A 70 11.57 14.36 1.65
C GLY A 70 10.36 13.44 1.79
N ARG A 71 9.24 13.91 2.35
CA ARG A 71 7.98 13.15 2.51
C ARG A 71 7.56 12.43 1.23
N ASP A 72 7.58 13.13 0.08
CA ASP A 72 7.17 12.54 -1.19
C ASP A 72 8.06 11.35 -1.56
N GLY A 73 9.39 11.51 -1.41
CA GLY A 73 10.36 10.43 -1.60
C GLY A 73 10.11 9.25 -0.64
N ALA A 74 9.71 9.53 0.60
CA ALA A 74 9.34 8.48 1.56
C ALA A 74 8.10 7.70 1.11
N LEU A 75 7.09 8.35 0.51
CA LEU A 75 5.92 7.65 -0.03
C LEU A 75 6.29 6.68 -1.16
N PHE A 76 7.18 7.09 -2.09
CA PHE A 76 7.72 6.19 -3.10
C PHE A 76 8.52 5.04 -2.47
N GLY A 77 9.35 5.34 -1.46
CA GLY A 77 10.13 4.34 -0.75
C GLY A 77 9.28 3.30 -0.02
N LEU A 78 8.22 3.73 0.67
CA LEU A 78 7.24 2.85 1.30
C LEU A 78 6.54 1.97 0.25
N GLY A 79 6.20 2.55 -0.90
CA GLY A 79 5.68 1.82 -2.04
C GLY A 79 6.65 0.77 -2.56
N PHE A 80 7.93 1.10 -2.66
CA PHE A 80 8.98 0.17 -3.07
C PHE A 80 9.14 -1.01 -2.09
N MET A 81 8.89 -0.77 -0.80
CA MET A 81 9.02 -1.74 0.29
C MET A 81 7.68 -2.33 0.76
N PHE A 82 6.62 -2.25 -0.04
CA PHE A 82 5.28 -2.64 0.42
C PHE A 82 5.16 -4.13 0.80
N TRP A 83 5.98 -5.02 0.23
CA TRP A 83 5.85 -6.46 0.49
C TRP A 83 6.10 -6.85 1.96
N PRO A 84 7.24 -6.46 2.57
CA PRO A 84 7.45 -6.63 4.01
C PRO A 84 6.35 -6.01 4.88
N ILE A 85 5.77 -4.88 4.45
CA ILE A 85 4.68 -4.22 5.19
C ILE A 85 3.44 -5.10 5.20
N LEU A 86 3.03 -5.64 4.04
CA LEU A 86 1.89 -6.56 3.96
C LEU A 86 2.14 -7.85 4.74
N ALA A 87 3.36 -8.41 4.69
CA ALA A 87 3.70 -9.59 5.49
C ALA A 87 3.60 -9.33 7.00
N ALA A 88 4.00 -8.13 7.45
CA ALA A 88 3.84 -7.73 8.84
C ALA A 88 2.35 -7.58 9.22
N LEU A 89 1.52 -7.04 8.33
CA LEU A 89 0.07 -6.94 8.55
C LEU A 89 -0.59 -8.31 8.64
N ASP A 90 -0.19 -9.27 7.79
CA ASP A 90 -0.72 -10.63 7.79
C ASP A 90 -0.42 -11.36 9.11
N SER A 91 0.85 -11.33 9.55
CA SER A 91 1.27 -11.93 10.83
C SER A 91 0.53 -11.36 12.05
N ARG A 92 0.18 -10.07 12.02
CA ARG A 92 -0.59 -9.42 13.09
C ARG A 92 -2.08 -9.70 12.95
N GLY A 93 -2.59 -9.82 11.72
CA GLY A 93 -3.97 -10.18 11.41
C GLY A 93 -4.33 -11.55 11.96
N GLU A 94 -3.45 -12.54 11.78
CA GLU A 94 -3.61 -13.88 12.35
C GLU A 94 -3.69 -13.85 13.89
N ALA A 95 -2.85 -13.04 14.54
CA ALA A 95 -2.87 -12.89 15.99
C ALA A 95 -4.17 -12.25 16.50
N ILE A 96 -4.67 -11.23 15.80
CA ILE A 96 -5.95 -10.57 16.13
C ILE A 96 -7.13 -11.51 15.89
N ALA A 97 -7.12 -12.23 14.76
CA ALA A 97 -8.16 -13.20 14.44
C ALA A 97 -8.19 -14.35 15.45
N GLY A 98 -7.02 -14.90 15.83
CA GLY A 98 -6.90 -15.91 16.88
C GLY A 98 -7.43 -15.44 18.23
N TRP A 99 -7.06 -14.21 18.64
CA TRP A 99 -7.62 -13.58 19.83
C TRP A 99 -9.14 -13.43 19.77
N PHE A 100 -9.68 -12.98 18.63
CA PHE A 100 -11.11 -12.79 18.45
C PHE A 100 -11.86 -14.13 18.52
N VAL A 101 -11.40 -15.15 17.81
CA VAL A 101 -11.99 -16.50 17.83
C VAL A 101 -12.00 -17.09 19.24
N SER A 102 -10.91 -16.92 20.00
CA SER A 102 -10.81 -17.40 21.40
C SER A 102 -11.82 -16.77 22.36
N ARG A 103 -12.42 -15.62 22.01
CA ARG A 103 -13.49 -15.00 22.80
C ARG A 103 -14.87 -15.59 22.55
N PHE A 104 -15.08 -16.22 21.39
CA PHE A 104 -16.37 -16.83 21.01
C PHE A 104 -16.37 -18.35 21.12
N THR A 105 -15.24 -18.97 21.45
CA THR A 105 -15.09 -20.42 21.66
C THR A 105 -14.95 -20.81 23.13
N LYS A 106 -15.43 -19.97 24.05
CA LYS A 106 -15.65 -20.33 25.46
C LYS A 106 -17.11 -20.64 25.73
#